data_AF-A0A7X6WIW3-F1
#
_entry.id   AF-A0A7X6WIW3-F1
#
_cell.length_a   1.000
_cell.length_b   1.000
_cell.length_c   1.000
_cell.angle_alpha   90.00
_cell.angle_beta   90.00
_cell.angle_gamma   90.00
#
_symmetry.space_group_name_H-M   'P 1'
#
loop_
_entity.id
_entity.type
_entity.pdbx_description
1 polymer ?
#
loop_
_entity_poly.entity_id
_entity_poly.type
_entity_poly.pdbx_seq_one_letter_code
_entity_poly.pdbx_strand_id
1 'polypeptide(L)'
;NIEHERIPVKTPNMNAYIESFHAILEDECYSRNEFRDFAEAYRVIAEYMDYYNTRRRHSSINYMAPEEFYQQVISQQIIGQPLVA
;
A
#
# COMPACT_ATOMS: atom_id res chain seq x y z
N ASN A 1 -21.43 8.99 -6.13
CA ASN A 1 -20.82 9.13 -7.46
C ASN A 1 -19.32 9.12 -7.24
N ILE A 2 -18.57 8.20 -7.86
CA ILE A 2 -17.09 8.17 -7.74
C ILE A 2 -16.56 8.85 -9.00
N GLU A 3 -15.75 9.90 -8.83
CA GLU A 3 -15.07 10.55 -9.95
C GLU A 3 -13.86 9.69 -10.36
N HIS A 4 -13.73 9.42 -11.65
CA HIS A 4 -12.61 8.65 -12.17
C HIS A 4 -11.53 9.59 -12.71
N GLU A 5 -10.37 9.55 -12.08
CA GLU A 5 -9.18 10.28 -12.50
C GLU A 5 -8.17 9.35 -13.19
N ARG A 6 -7.54 9.82 -14.27
CA ARG A 6 -6.45 9.12 -14.95
C ARG A 6 -5.14 9.84 -14.71
N ILE A 7 -4.08 9.08 -14.44
CA ILE A 7 -2.71 9.61 -14.35
C ILE A 7 -2.31 10.19 -15.74
N PRO A 8 -1.96 11.48 -15.83
CA PRO A 8 -1.50 12.10 -17.07
C PRO A 8 -0.16 11.53 -17.56
N VAL A 9 0.08 11.67 -18.87
CA VAL A 9 1.35 11.25 -19.48
C VAL A 9 2.51 12.07 -18.89
N LYS A 10 3.64 11.41 -18.57
CA LYS A 10 4.86 12.02 -18.00
C LYS A 10 4.67 12.65 -16.61
N THR A 11 3.84 12.05 -15.76
CA THR A 11 3.65 12.48 -14.36
C THR A 11 4.08 11.38 -13.36
N PRO A 12 5.37 11.05 -13.27
CA PRO A 12 5.86 9.95 -12.43
C PRO A 12 5.59 10.14 -10.92
N ASN A 13 5.41 11.38 -10.46
CA ASN A 13 5.07 11.60 -9.05
C ASN A 13 3.64 11.14 -8.72
N MET A 14 2.73 11.15 -9.70
CA MET A 14 1.33 10.77 -9.50
C MET A 14 1.12 9.27 -9.31
N ASN A 15 2.08 8.43 -9.73
CA ASN A 15 2.03 6.97 -9.54
C ASN A 15 3.07 6.44 -8.54
N ALA A 16 3.98 7.29 -8.04
CA ALA A 16 5.07 6.88 -7.16
C ALA A 16 4.62 6.05 -5.93
N TYR A 17 3.48 6.39 -5.33
CA TYR A 17 2.97 5.68 -4.15
C TYR A 17 2.53 4.23 -4.47
N ILE A 18 1.79 4.02 -5.56
CA ILE A 18 1.34 2.68 -5.94
C ILE A 18 2.50 1.84 -6.49
N GLU A 19 3.46 2.47 -7.17
CA GLU A 19 4.70 1.80 -7.59
C GLU A 19 5.51 1.33 -6.39
N SER A 20 5.68 2.18 -5.37
CA SER A 20 6.37 1.81 -4.13
C SER A 20 5.68 0.66 -3.41
N PHE A 21 4.34 0.66 -3.35
CA PHE A 21 3.56 -0.44 -2.79
C PHE A 21 3.81 -1.75 -3.55
N HIS A 22 3.74 -1.73 -4.89
CA HIS A 22 3.95 -2.93 -5.69
C HIS A 22 5.36 -3.49 -5.57
N ALA A 23 6.39 -2.62 -5.53
CA ALA A 23 7.77 -3.05 -5.32
C ALA A 23 7.95 -3.78 -3.98
N ILE A 24 7.30 -3.29 -2.92
CA ILE A 24 7.31 -3.92 -1.59
C ILE A 24 6.58 -5.27 -1.62
N LEU A 25 5.39 -5.32 -2.23
CA LEU A 25 4.60 -6.55 -2.36
C LEU A 25 5.36 -7.63 -3.14
N GLU A 26 6.08 -7.23 -4.19
CA GLU A 26 6.91 -8.14 -4.97
C GLU A 26 8.10 -8.68 -4.16
N ASP A 27 8.86 -7.81 -3.48
CA ASP A 27 10.02 -8.22 -2.68
C ASP A 27 9.64 -9.06 -1.46
N GLU A 28 8.57 -8.68 -0.77
CA GLU A 28 8.22 -9.29 0.52
C GLU A 28 7.24 -10.47 0.41
N CYS A 29 6.44 -10.53 -0.66
CA CYS A 29 5.46 -11.59 -0.87
C CYS A 29 5.76 -12.43 -2.12
N TYR A 30 5.71 -11.86 -3.32
CA TYR A 30 5.76 -12.67 -4.54
C TYR A 30 7.09 -13.40 -4.74
N SER A 31 8.21 -12.70 -4.58
CA SER A 31 9.54 -13.28 -4.79
C SER A 31 9.91 -14.36 -3.77
N ARG A 32 9.21 -14.41 -2.63
CA ARG A 32 9.47 -15.34 -1.52
C ARG A 32 8.59 -16.58 -1.54
N ASN A 33 7.66 -16.68 -2.49
CA ASN A 33 6.69 -17.76 -2.56
C ASN A 33 6.62 -18.34 -3.97
N GLU A 34 6.54 -19.66 -4.06
CA GLU A 34 6.10 -20.36 -5.26
C GLU A 34 4.66 -20.82 -5.05
N PHE A 35 3.77 -20.46 -5.95
CA PHE A 35 2.35 -20.80 -5.84
C PHE A 35 2.02 -22.02 -6.70
N ARG A 36 1.34 -23.00 -6.11
CA ARG A 36 0.87 -24.20 -6.83
C ARG A 36 -0.34 -23.91 -7.69
N ASP A 37 -1.23 -23.03 -7.21
CA ASP A 37 -2.44 -22.62 -7.90
C ASP A 37 -2.89 -21.21 -7.47
N PHE A 38 -3.94 -20.71 -8.12
CA PHE A 38 -4.50 -19.39 -7.84
C PHE A 38 -5.12 -19.28 -6.44
N ALA A 39 -5.65 -20.37 -5.88
CA ALA A 39 -6.25 -20.35 -4.55
C ALA A 39 -5.18 -20.18 -3.46
N GLU A 40 -4.04 -20.85 -3.61
CA GLU A 40 -2.88 -20.64 -2.76
C GLU A 40 -2.35 -19.22 -2.86
N ALA A 41 -2.18 -18.70 -4.09
CA ALA A 41 -1.76 -17.32 -4.30
C ALA A 41 -2.72 -16.33 -3.60
N TYR A 42 -4.02 -16.49 -3.79
CA TYR A 42 -5.02 -15.62 -3.16
C TYR A 42 -4.92 -15.64 -1.63
N ARG A 43 -4.80 -16.84 -1.03
CA ARG A 43 -4.67 -16.98 0.43
C ARG A 43 -3.41 -16.29 0.95
N VAL A 44 -2.25 -16.56 0.35
CA VAL A 44 -0.96 -15.99 0.78
C VAL A 44 -0.97 -14.48 0.62
N ILE A 45 -1.50 -13.96 -0.48
CA ILE A 45 -1.61 -12.51 -0.71
C ILE A 45 -2.55 -11.89 0.32
N ALA A 46 -3.71 -12.50 0.61
CA ALA A 46 -4.63 -12.00 1.62
C ALA A 46 -4.00 -11.95 3.01
N GLU A 47 -3.27 -12.99 3.41
CA GLU A 47 -2.49 -13.02 4.66
C GLU A 47 -1.41 -11.94 4.69
N TYR A 48 -0.72 -11.72 3.56
CA TYR A 48 0.26 -10.65 3.44
C TYR A 48 -0.39 -9.26 3.52
N MET A 49 -1.56 -9.04 2.90
CA MET A 49 -2.26 -7.75 2.97
C MET A 49 -2.72 -7.44 4.40
N ASP A 50 -3.19 -8.44 5.15
CA ASP A 50 -3.48 -8.28 6.58
C ASP A 50 -2.23 -7.85 7.34
N TYR A 51 -1.10 -8.52 7.13
CA TYR A 51 0.18 -8.11 7.72
C TYR A 51 0.60 -6.70 7.31
N TYR A 52 0.53 -6.38 6.01
CA TYR A 52 0.93 -5.09 5.46
C TYR A 52 0.14 -3.96 6.12
N ASN A 53 -1.18 -4.10 6.22
CA ASN A 53 -2.04 -3.06 6.77
C ASN A 53 -1.94 -2.93 8.28
N THR A 54 -1.86 -4.04 9.02
CA THR A 54 -2.03 -4.04 10.48
C THR A 54 -0.71 -4.00 11.24
N ARG A 55 0.42 -4.41 10.63
CA ARG A 55 1.67 -4.70 11.34
C ARG A 55 2.93 -4.18 10.66
N ARG A 56 2.98 -4.09 9.34
CA ARG A 56 4.20 -3.68 8.62
C ARG A 56 4.50 -2.21 8.87
N ARG A 57 5.69 -1.92 9.41
CA ARG A 57 6.12 -0.55 9.69
C ARG A 57 6.64 0.14 8.42
N HIS A 58 6.26 1.39 8.22
CA HIS A 58 6.68 2.15 7.04
C HIS A 58 7.37 3.46 7.45
N SER A 59 8.61 3.68 6.98
CA SER A 59 9.46 4.79 7.43
C SER A 59 8.88 6.17 7.08
N SER A 60 8.15 6.28 5.96
CA SER A 60 7.48 7.52 5.53
C SER A 60 6.32 7.96 6.44
N ILE A 61 5.80 7.07 7.29
CA ILE A 61 4.70 7.35 8.23
C ILE A 61 5.16 7.08 9.67
N ASN A 62 6.37 7.54 10.01
CA ASN A 62 6.94 7.41 11.36
C ASN A 62 6.95 5.98 11.90
N TYR A 63 7.14 4.98 11.02
CA TYR A 63 7.15 3.56 11.37
C TYR A 63 5.83 3.02 11.95
N MET A 64 4.71 3.72 11.71
CA MET A 64 3.38 3.19 12.00
C MET A 64 2.99 2.11 10.97
N ALA A 65 2.03 1.27 11.36
CA ALA A 65 1.31 0.44 10.41
C ALA A 65 0.37 1.33 9.55
N PRO A 66 0.13 0.99 8.27
CA PRO A 66 -0.78 1.74 7.40
C PRO A 66 -2.17 1.98 8.00
N GLU A 67 -2.74 0.97 8.65
CA GLU A 67 -4.05 1.10 9.29
C GLU A 67 -4.01 2.09 10.46
N GLU A 68 -2.98 2.04 11.30
CA GLU A 68 -2.81 2.99 12.41
C GLU A 68 -2.70 4.43 11.89
N PHE A 69 -1.86 4.66 10.88
CA PHE A 69 -1.73 5.97 10.26
C PHE A 69 -3.07 6.45 9.68
N TYR A 70 -3.79 5.57 8.97
CA TYR A 70 -5.10 5.89 8.43
C TYR A 70 -6.09 6.30 9.53
N GLN A 71 -6.15 5.55 10.64
CA GLN A 71 -6.99 5.89 11.80
C GLN A 71 -6.64 7.25 12.41
N GLN A 72 -5.35 7.58 12.50
CA GLN A 72 -4.90 8.88 13.02
C GLN A 72 -5.24 10.04 12.07
N VAL A 73 -5.19 9.82 10.76
CA VAL A 73 -5.59 10.82 9.75
C VAL A 73 -7.09 11.07 9.79
N ILE A 74 -7.92 10.02 9.79
CA ILE A 74 -9.39 10.18 9.81
C ILE A 74 -9.91 10.74 11.14
N SER A 75 -9.21 10.47 12.25
CA SER A 75 -9.52 11.07 13.56
C SER A 75 -8.92 12.46 13.76
N GLN A 76 -8.30 13.04 12.72
CA GLN A 76 -7.70 14.37 12.72
C GLN A 76 -6.59 14.57 13.78
N GLN A 77 -5.98 13.47 14.23
CA GLN A 77 -4.83 13.50 15.13
C GLN A 77 -3.55 13.83 14.37
N ILE A 78 -3.48 13.47 13.08
CA ILE A 78 -2.40 13.83 12.17
C ILE A 78 -2.99 14.49 10.92
N ILE A 79 -2.33 15.55 10.44
CA ILE A 79 -2.58 16.11 9.12
C ILE A 79 -1.94 15.16 8.10
N GLY A 80 -2.74 14.34 7.42
CA GLY A 80 -2.27 13.61 6.26
C GLY A 80 -1.71 14.62 5.25
N GLN A 81 -0.47 14.44 4.79
CA GLN A 81 0.01 15.24 3.68
C GLN A 81 -0.94 14.99 2.50
N PRO A 82 -1.45 16.05 1.84
CA PRO A 82 -2.14 15.87 0.58
C PRO A 82 -1.21 15.09 -0.36
N LEU A 83 -1.78 14.27 -1.23
CA LEU A 83 -1.04 13.73 -2.36
C LEU A 83 -0.58 14.93 -3.21
N VAL A 84 0.61 15.47 -2.91
CA VAL A 84 1.21 16.54 -3.70
C VAL A 84 1.76 15.85 -4.94
N ALA A 85 1.00 15.96 -6.03
CA ALA A 85 1.45 15.67 -7.39
C ALA A 85 2.39 16.78 -7.90
#